data_AF-A0A520BIR6-F1
#
_entry.id   AF-A0A520BIR6-F1
#
_cell.length_a   1.000
_cell.length_b   1.000
_cell.length_c   1.000
_cell.angle_alpha   90.00
_cell.angle_beta   90.00
_cell.angle_gamma   90.00
#
_symmetry.space_group_name_H-M   'P 1'
#
loop_
_entity.id
_entity.type
_entity.pdbx_description
1 polymer ?
#
loop_
_entity_poly.entity_id
_entity_poly.type
_entity_poly.pdbx_seq_one_letter_code
_entity_poly.pdbx_strand_id
1 'polypeptide(L)' 'MDIIATGVTCDEASAIAKAAEGLGRAAFKSGGFSCKPTDAPHGDTNYTCTKGKARVTFRYGTA' A
#
# COMPACT_ATOMS: atom_id res chain seq x y z
N MET A 1 -10.30 6.21 0.15
CA MET A 1 -9.00 5.53 -0.07
C MET A 1 -9.01 4.96 -1.48
N ASP A 2 -8.11 5.42 -2.35
CA ASP A 2 -7.97 4.91 -3.72
C ASP A 2 -6.88 3.83 -3.75
N ILE A 3 -7.17 2.67 -4.35
CA ILE A 3 -6.26 1.53 -4.44
C ILE A 3 -6.12 1.15 -5.92
N ILE A 4 -4.91 1.29 -6.45
CA ILE A 4 -4.54 0.89 -7.80
C ILE A 4 -3.71 -0.39 -7.70
N ALA A 5 -4.18 -1.47 -8.32
CA ALA A 5 -3.52 -2.77 -8.24
C ALA A 5 -3.40 -3.42 -9.63
N THR A 6 -2.28 -4.10 -9.89
CA THR A 6 -1.98 -4.77 -11.15
C THR A 6 -1.39 -6.15 -10.87
N GLY A 7 -1.96 -7.18 -11.48
CA GLY A 7 -1.53 -8.56 -11.30
C GLY A 7 -1.82 -9.14 -9.91
N VAL A 8 -2.82 -8.60 -9.20
CA VAL A 8 -3.31 -9.07 -7.90
C VAL A 8 -4.84 -9.05 -7.90
N THR A 9 -5.46 -9.83 -7.03
CA THR A 9 -6.91 -9.79 -6.83
C THR A 9 -7.34 -8.60 -5.95
N CYS A 10 -8.60 -8.20 -6.04
CA CYS A 10 -9.13 -7.11 -5.20
C CYS A 10 -9.02 -7.44 -3.71
N ASP A 11 -9.26 -8.69 -3.31
CA ASP A 11 -9.10 -9.15 -1.92
C ASP A 11 -7.66 -9.00 -1.41
N GLU A 12 -6.66 -9.42 -2.20
CA GLU A 12 -5.25 -9.24 -1.83
C GLU A 12 -4.89 -7.75 -1.71
N ALA A 13 -5.31 -6.93 -2.67
CA ALA A 13 -5.06 -5.49 -2.62
C ALA A 13 -5.68 -4.84 -1.37
N SER A 14 -6.90 -5.25 -1.01
CA SER A 14 -7.60 -4.77 0.19
C SER A 14 -6.91 -5.23 1.47
N ALA A 15 -6.45 -6.48 1.53
CA ALA A 15 -5.71 -7.00 2.68
C ALA A 15 -4.36 -6.27 2.88
N ILE A 16 -3.65 -5.96 1.80
CA ILE A 16 -2.38 -5.20 1.86
C ILE A 16 -2.62 -3.76 2.30
N ALA A 17 -3.67 -3.12 1.77
CA ALA A 17 -4.10 -1.79 2.17
C ALA A 17 -4.44 -1.72 3.67
N LYS A 18 -5.23 -2.68 4.17
CA LYS A 18 -5.54 -2.80 5.60
C LYS A 18 -4.32 -3.07 6.47
N ALA A 19 -3.36 -3.84 5.96
CA ALA A 19 -2.11 -4.09 6.68
C ALA A 19 -1.27 -2.82 6.88
N ALA A 20 -1.49 -1.75 6.10
CA ALA A 20 -0.86 -0.46 6.32
C ALA A 20 -1.48 0.35 7.48
N GLU A 21 -2.69 -0.01 7.93
CA GLU A 21 -3.33 0.68 9.05
C GLU A 21 -2.48 0.50 10.32
N GLY A 22 -2.14 1.62 10.97
CA GLY A 22 -1.29 1.63 12.15
C GLY A 22 0.22 1.52 11.88
N LEU A 23 0.66 1.37 10.63
CA LEU A 23 2.09 1.36 10.28
C LEU A 23 2.66 2.76 9.99
N GLY A 24 1.79 3.75 9.80
CA GLY A 24 2.18 5.16 9.63
C GLY A 24 3.02 5.40 8.38
N ARG A 25 4.34 5.60 8.56
CA ARG A 25 5.33 5.78 7.47
C ARG A 25 6.41 4.69 7.48
N ALA A 26 6.12 3.53 8.08
CA ALA A 26 7.03 2.40 8.09
C ALA A 26 6.90 1.56 6.81
N ALA A 27 8.02 1.11 6.27
CA ALA A 27 8.05 0.05 5.25
C ALA A 27 7.66 -1.29 5.88
N PHE A 28 6.92 -2.11 5.14
CA PHE A 28 6.43 -3.39 5.65
C PHE A 28 6.29 -4.43 4.56
N LYS A 29 6.00 -5.67 4.95
CA LYS A 29 5.74 -6.77 4.02
C LYS A 29 4.40 -7.41 4.35
N SER A 30 3.59 -7.69 3.33
CA SER A 30 2.28 -8.33 3.48
C SER A 30 1.99 -9.22 2.27
N GLY A 31 1.53 -10.46 2.45
CA GLY A 31 1.19 -11.38 1.35
C GLY A 31 2.34 -11.68 0.38
N GLY A 32 3.59 -11.46 0.78
CA GLY A 32 4.78 -11.55 -0.08
C GLY A 32 5.09 -10.28 -0.89
N PHE A 33 4.32 -9.20 -0.71
CA PHE A 33 4.61 -7.89 -1.26
C PHE A 33 5.56 -7.13 -0.34
N SER A 34 6.51 -6.42 -0.92
CA SER A 34 7.33 -5.43 -0.21
C SER A 34 6.73 -4.05 -0.41
N CYS A 35 6.24 -3.46 0.67
CA CYS A 35 5.56 -2.17 0.71
C CYS A 35 6.50 -1.08 1.21
N LYS A 36 6.65 -0.02 0.40
CA LYS A 36 7.42 1.17 0.74
C LYS A 36 6.52 2.40 0.81
N PRO A 37 6.54 3.15 1.91
CA PRO A 37 5.90 4.44 2.00
C PRO A 37 6.72 5.47 1.21
N THR A 38 6.00 6.44 0.68
CA THR A 38 6.51 7.59 -0.07
C THR A 38 5.69 8.80 0.33
N ASP A 39 6.29 9.99 0.32
CA ASP A 39 5.58 11.24 0.55
C ASP A 39 4.43 11.38 -0.45
N ALA A 40 3.26 11.77 0.06
CA ALA A 40 2.14 12.20 -0.74
C ALA A 40 1.78 13.66 -0.39
N PRO A 41 1.10 14.38 -1.29
CA PRO A 41 0.63 15.74 -1.01
C PRO A 41 -0.27 15.77 0.24
N HIS A 42 -0.32 16.92 0.92
CA HIS A 42 -1.25 17.20 2.04
C HIS A 42 -1.07 16.36 3.32
N GLY A 43 0.14 15.83 3.59
CA GLY A 43 0.41 15.05 4.80
C GLY A 43 -0.01 13.58 4.70
N ASP A 44 -0.48 13.16 3.53
CA ASP A 44 -0.78 11.77 3.23
C ASP A 44 0.52 10.95 3.05
N THR A 45 0.38 9.63 3.13
CA THR A 45 1.42 8.65 2.82
C THR A 45 0.97 7.76 1.66
N ASN A 46 1.71 7.77 0.56
CA ASN A 46 1.50 6.83 -0.54
C ASN A 46 2.31 5.56 -0.27
N TYR A 47 1.66 4.41 -0.34
CA TYR A 47 2.31 3.12 -0.27
C TYR A 47 2.44 2.51 -1.65
N THR A 48 3.63 2.01 -1.97
CA THR A 48 3.90 1.17 -3.15
C THR A 48 4.34 -0.21 -2.69
N CYS A 49 3.52 -1.21 -2.96
CA CYS A 49 3.74 -2.62 -2.66
C CYS A 49 4.03 -3.40 -3.94
N THR A 50 5.12 -4.16 -3.98
CA THR A 50 5.51 -4.93 -5.18
C THR A 50 5.83 -6.38 -4.85
N LYS A 51 5.42 -7.31 -5.73
CA LYS A 51 5.72 -8.75 -5.68
C LYS A 51 5.97 -9.26 -7.10
N GLY A 52 7.24 -9.38 -7.50
CA GLY A 52 7.59 -9.72 -8.88
C GLY A 52 7.07 -8.67 -9.86
N LYS A 53 6.18 -9.06 -10.78
CA LYS A 53 5.50 -8.16 -11.73
C LYS A 53 4.24 -7.51 -11.16
N ALA A 54 3.75 -7.98 -10.01
CA ALA A 54 2.55 -7.44 -9.39
C ALA A 54 2.86 -6.18 -8.58
N ARG A 55 1.95 -5.21 -8.62
CA ARG A 55 2.07 -3.92 -7.94
C ARG A 55 0.75 -3.49 -7.35
N VAL A 56 0.79 -2.96 -6.13
CA VAL A 56 -0.34 -2.35 -5.43
C VAL A 56 0.11 -0.99 -4.92
N THR A 57 -0.67 0.04 -5.22
CA THR A 57 -0.42 1.41 -4.80
C THR A 57 -1.67 1.97 -4.18
N PHE A 58 -1.55 2.54 -2.98
CA PHE A 58 -2.69 3.13 -2.28
C PHE A 58 -2.23 4.32 -1.46
N ARG A 59 -3.16 5.25 -1.21
CA ARG A 59 -2.91 6.40 -0.35
C ARG A 59 -3.54 6.18 1.02
N TYR A 60 -2.75 6.44 2.05
CA TYR A 60 -3.19 6.43 3.44
C TYR A 60 -2.97 7.82 4.04
N GLY A 61 -4.06 8.47 4.45
CA GLY A 61 -4.04 9.80 5.05
C GLY A 61 -4.39 9.73 6.53
N THR A 62 -3.57 10.33 7.37
CA THR A 62 -3.93 10.66 8.76
C THR A 62 -4.77 11.94 8.74
N ALA A 63 -6.02 11.87 8.29
CA ALA A 63 -6.97 12.94 8.62
C ALA A 63 -7.39 12.79 10.09
#